data_AF-A0A4U1CT26-F1
#
_entry.id   AF-A0A4U1CT26-F1
#
_cell.length_a   1.000
_cell.length_b   1.000
_cell.length_c   1.000
_cell.angle_alpha   90.00
_cell.angle_beta   90.00
_cell.angle_gamma   90.00
#
_symmetry.space_group_name_H-M   'P 1'
#
loop_
_entity.id
_entity.type
_entity.pdbx_description
1 polymer ?
#
loop_
_entity_poly.entity_id
_entity_poly.type
_entity_poly.pdbx_seq_one_letter_code
_entity_poly.pdbx_strand_id
1 'polypeptide(L)'
;MIGRWNVVDMLAELAPNLTPFRYCFNSPINYIDPLGLWEKNAQGYTTDKKEDIARFLDMIQIENYSLKNTPSMSQMSKFIDGEMKGRLGTLSDGSKLAKGFNITQKRDFYGGKHWMIDKKSYDNFWHSVQGDLTPDALDPRTLRKNLLGTTYAGGDNPTKYNGEEDYSYNPPNPVEQIAIHHDLAYNKLGISGFNGLFNDKRAIKADYTFVAQNYAVALDPNQSLLTRIRGYLLGQGLGLIALPKTIESVLPTMVNAPSKR
;
A
#
# COMPACT_ATOMS: atom_id res chain seq x y z
N MET A 1 0.98 11.34 -35.01
CA MET A 1 0.53 10.26 -34.11
C MET A 1 0.68 8.94 -34.86
N ILE A 2 1.32 7.91 -34.29
CA ILE A 2 1.85 6.74 -35.04
C ILE A 2 1.21 5.38 -34.70
N GLY A 3 0.12 5.34 -33.93
CA GLY A 3 -0.63 4.09 -33.67
C GLY A 3 0.13 3.01 -32.90
N ARG A 4 1.15 3.41 -32.12
CA ARG A 4 2.04 2.57 -31.32
C ARG A 4 2.33 3.26 -29.98
N TRP A 5 2.79 2.50 -29.00
CA TRP A 5 3.25 3.09 -27.75
C TRP A 5 4.55 3.87 -27.98
N ASN A 6 4.65 5.02 -27.32
CA ASN A 6 5.85 5.88 -27.38
C ASN A 6 6.95 5.39 -26.42
N VAL A 7 6.61 4.44 -25.55
CA VAL A 7 7.47 3.81 -24.53
C VAL A 7 7.28 2.30 -24.60
N VAL A 8 8.26 1.55 -24.10
CA VAL A 8 8.23 0.08 -24.02
C VAL A 8 7.08 -0.34 -23.11
N ASP A 9 6.24 -1.27 -23.56
CA ASP A 9 5.21 -1.90 -22.74
C ASP A 9 5.87 -2.61 -21.53
N MET A 10 5.44 -2.25 -20.32
CA MET A 10 6.00 -2.77 -19.06
C MET A 10 5.83 -4.29 -18.91
N LEU A 11 4.97 -4.94 -19.71
CA LEU A 11 4.75 -6.39 -19.71
C LEU A 11 5.26 -7.08 -20.98
N ALA A 12 6.09 -6.41 -21.78
CA ALA A 12 6.65 -6.99 -23.01
C ALA A 12 7.38 -8.32 -22.80
N GLU A 13 7.89 -8.59 -21.59
CA GLU A 13 8.57 -9.84 -21.24
C GLU A 13 7.65 -11.07 -21.26
N LEU A 14 6.33 -10.90 -21.12
CA LEU A 14 5.36 -12.00 -21.14
C LEU A 14 5.00 -12.46 -22.57
N ALA A 15 5.36 -11.69 -23.59
CA ALA A 15 5.11 -12.00 -24.99
C ALA A 15 6.35 -11.69 -25.86
N PRO A 16 7.46 -12.45 -25.68
CA PRO A 16 8.76 -12.15 -26.31
C PRO A 16 8.74 -12.29 -27.85
N ASN A 17 7.73 -12.97 -28.40
CA ASN A 17 7.48 -13.11 -29.82
C ASN A 17 6.76 -11.90 -30.45
N LEU A 18 6.44 -10.87 -29.68
CA LEU A 18 5.67 -9.71 -30.10
C LEU A 18 6.44 -8.42 -29.80
N THR A 19 6.27 -7.40 -30.65
CA THR A 19 7.02 -6.14 -30.47
C THR A 19 6.55 -5.38 -29.23
N PRO A 20 7.47 -4.89 -28.37
CA PRO A 20 7.15 -4.22 -27.11
C PRO A 20 6.44 -2.87 -27.25
N PHE A 21 6.28 -2.37 -28.48
CA PHE A 21 5.65 -1.08 -28.77
C PHE A 21 4.29 -1.24 -29.47
N ARG A 22 3.75 -2.46 -29.59
CA ARG A 22 2.48 -2.69 -30.27
C ARG A 22 1.30 -2.20 -29.44
N TYR A 23 0.30 -1.66 -30.12
CA TYR A 23 -0.98 -1.35 -29.52
C TYR A 23 -2.03 -2.30 -30.10
N CYS A 24 -2.83 -2.95 -29.24
CA CYS A 24 -4.01 -3.72 -29.65
C CYS A 24 -3.74 -4.81 -30.71
N PHE A 25 -2.63 -5.55 -30.61
CA PHE A 25 -2.22 -6.57 -31.60
C PHE A 25 -2.15 -6.05 -33.05
N ASN A 26 -1.89 -4.75 -33.26
CA ASN A 26 -1.97 -4.08 -34.57
C ASN A 26 -3.38 -4.07 -35.19
N SER A 27 -4.44 -4.28 -34.39
CA SER A 27 -5.84 -4.25 -34.82
C SER A 27 -6.69 -3.38 -33.87
N PRO A 28 -6.44 -2.06 -33.80
CA PRO A 28 -7.08 -1.13 -32.86
C PRO A 28 -8.57 -0.87 -33.12
N ILE A 29 -9.13 -1.46 -34.18
CA ILE A 29 -10.58 -1.45 -34.46
C ILE A 29 -11.29 -2.55 -33.68
N ASN A 30 -10.61 -3.68 -33.43
CA ASN A 30 -11.20 -4.87 -32.82
C ASN A 30 -10.84 -5.02 -31.34
N TYR A 31 -9.74 -4.41 -30.91
CA TYR A 31 -9.23 -4.50 -29.56
C TYR A 31 -9.01 -3.09 -29.01
N ILE A 32 -9.41 -2.89 -27.76
CA ILE A 32 -9.08 -1.71 -26.97
C ILE A 32 -8.41 -2.25 -25.71
N ASP A 33 -7.19 -1.79 -25.47
CA ASP A 33 -6.39 -2.20 -24.32
C ASP A 33 -6.11 -1.00 -23.42
N PRO A 34 -6.98 -0.72 -22.41
CA PRO A 34 -6.78 0.39 -21.50
C PRO A 34 -5.73 0.10 -20.43
N LEU A 35 -5.51 -1.17 -20.03
CA LEU A 35 -4.74 -1.57 -18.83
C LEU A 35 -4.14 -3.02 -18.87
N GLY A 36 -4.39 -3.84 -19.89
CA GLY A 36 -3.79 -5.19 -20.05
C GLY A 36 -4.31 -6.29 -19.12
N LEU A 37 -5.60 -6.30 -18.74
CA LEU A 37 -6.17 -7.22 -17.72
C LEU A 37 -7.17 -8.26 -18.28
N TRP A 38 -8.31 -7.82 -18.80
CA TRP A 38 -9.24 -8.62 -19.62
C TRP A 38 -9.52 -7.83 -20.90
N GLU A 39 -9.61 -8.52 -22.04
CA GLU A 39 -9.97 -7.90 -23.31
C GLU A 39 -11.49 -7.91 -23.47
N LYS A 40 -12.07 -6.76 -23.84
CA LYS A 40 -13.50 -6.63 -24.15
C LYS A 40 -13.66 -6.43 -25.64
N ASN A 41 -14.37 -7.33 -26.31
CA ASN A 41 -14.78 -7.19 -27.71
C ASN A 41 -16.31 -7.06 -27.82
N ALA A 42 -16.83 -6.94 -29.04
CA ALA A 42 -18.27 -6.86 -29.29
C ALA A 42 -19.03 -8.17 -28.94
N GLN A 43 -18.31 -9.26 -28.67
CA GLN A 43 -18.82 -10.60 -28.39
C GLN A 43 -18.72 -11.00 -26.90
N GLY A 44 -18.00 -10.24 -26.07
CA GLY A 44 -17.86 -10.52 -24.63
C GLY A 44 -16.47 -10.21 -24.05
N TYR A 45 -16.12 -10.94 -22.98
CA TYR A 45 -14.86 -10.81 -22.23
C TYR A 45 -13.95 -12.00 -22.51
N THR A 46 -12.66 -11.76 -22.71
CA THR A 46 -11.63 -12.81 -22.85
C THR A 46 -10.42 -12.51 -21.95
N THR A 47 -9.82 -13.56 -21.38
CA THR A 47 -8.59 -13.50 -20.57
C THR A 47 -7.76 -14.76 -20.80
N ASP A 48 -6.44 -14.61 -20.74
CA ASP A 48 -5.45 -15.70 -20.71
C ASP A 48 -4.79 -15.83 -19.33
N LYS A 49 -5.17 -14.98 -18.37
CA LYS A 49 -4.60 -14.98 -17.03
C LYS A 49 -5.15 -16.13 -16.22
N LYS A 50 -4.24 -16.97 -15.73
CA LYS A 50 -4.58 -18.15 -14.94
C LYS A 50 -5.40 -17.80 -13.71
N GLU A 51 -5.07 -16.70 -13.04
CA GLU A 51 -5.72 -16.24 -11.81
C GLU A 51 -7.18 -15.84 -12.08
N ASP A 52 -7.43 -15.14 -13.17
CA ASP A 52 -8.76 -14.68 -13.58
C ASP A 52 -9.65 -15.86 -14.00
N ILE A 53 -9.08 -16.80 -14.75
CA ILE A 53 -9.75 -18.06 -15.13
C ILE A 53 -10.10 -18.85 -13.87
N ALA A 54 -9.16 -18.99 -12.93
CA ALA A 54 -9.39 -19.69 -11.67
C ALA A 54 -10.53 -19.04 -10.86
N ARG A 55 -10.51 -17.71 -10.70
CA ARG A 55 -11.59 -16.99 -9.99
C ARG A 55 -12.95 -17.14 -10.66
N PHE A 56 -13.00 -17.13 -11.99
CA PHE A 56 -14.25 -17.34 -12.72
C PHE A 56 -14.79 -18.77 -12.54
N LEU A 57 -13.91 -19.78 -12.57
CA LEU A 57 -14.29 -21.17 -12.29
C LEU A 57 -14.74 -21.37 -10.84
N ASP A 58 -14.08 -20.73 -9.87
CA ASP A 58 -14.47 -20.75 -8.46
C ASP A 58 -15.85 -20.14 -8.26
N MET A 59 -16.14 -19.01 -8.93
CA MET A 59 -17.48 -18.42 -8.95
C MET A 59 -18.50 -19.44 -9.47
N ILE A 60 -18.27 -20.05 -10.64
CA ILE A 60 -19.21 -21.04 -11.20
C ILE A 60 -19.44 -22.21 -10.24
N GLN A 61 -18.38 -22.72 -9.61
CA GLN A 61 -18.49 -23.83 -8.66
C GLN A 61 -19.30 -23.43 -7.43
N ILE A 62 -18.99 -22.29 -6.82
CA ILE A 62 -19.70 -21.82 -5.62
C ILE A 62 -21.17 -21.56 -5.93
N GLU A 63 -21.47 -20.94 -7.07
CA GLU A 63 -22.84 -20.71 -7.50
C GLU A 63 -23.61 -22.03 -7.65
N ASN A 64 -23.06 -22.97 -8.42
CA ASN A 64 -23.72 -24.25 -8.70
C ASN A 64 -23.89 -25.12 -7.46
N TYR A 65 -22.87 -25.22 -6.60
CA TYR A 65 -22.83 -26.19 -5.51
C TYR A 65 -23.22 -25.59 -4.16
N SER A 66 -22.69 -24.42 -3.81
CA SER A 66 -22.91 -23.81 -2.50
C SER A 66 -24.20 -23.00 -2.47
N LEU A 67 -24.43 -22.19 -3.51
CA LEU A 67 -25.62 -21.33 -3.62
C LEU A 67 -26.78 -22.00 -4.37
N LYS A 68 -26.56 -23.20 -4.94
CA LYS A 68 -27.55 -23.97 -5.71
C LYS A 68 -28.20 -23.13 -6.82
N ASN A 69 -27.41 -22.28 -7.46
CA ASN A 69 -27.79 -21.37 -8.52
C ASN A 69 -27.11 -21.78 -9.82
N THR A 70 -27.73 -21.51 -10.98
CA THR A 70 -27.10 -21.68 -12.29
C THR A 70 -26.82 -20.30 -12.88
N PRO A 71 -25.56 -19.81 -12.85
CA PRO A 71 -25.24 -18.44 -13.24
C PRO A 71 -25.70 -18.09 -14.65
N SER A 72 -26.52 -17.04 -14.76
CA SER A 72 -26.89 -16.49 -16.07
C SER A 72 -25.72 -15.73 -16.69
N MET A 73 -25.76 -15.52 -18.02
CA MET A 73 -24.79 -14.68 -18.72
C MET A 73 -24.69 -13.26 -18.12
N SER A 74 -25.80 -12.70 -17.66
CA SER A 74 -25.81 -11.38 -17.01
C SER A 74 -25.06 -11.40 -15.68
N GLN A 75 -25.24 -12.45 -14.88
CA GLN A 75 -24.54 -12.60 -13.61
C GLN A 75 -23.04 -12.79 -13.81
N MET A 76 -22.65 -13.64 -14.75
CA MET A 76 -21.24 -13.85 -15.12
C MET A 76 -20.58 -12.54 -15.61
N SER A 77 -21.29 -11.76 -16.42
CA SER A 77 -20.82 -10.43 -16.86
C SER A 77 -20.63 -9.46 -15.69
N LYS A 78 -21.57 -9.40 -14.75
CA LYS A 78 -21.46 -8.54 -13.56
C LYS A 78 -20.29 -8.93 -12.66
N PHE A 79 -20.04 -10.23 -12.52
CA PHE A 79 -18.90 -10.75 -11.78
C PHE A 79 -17.58 -10.26 -12.41
N ILE A 80 -17.42 -10.45 -13.72
CA ILE A 80 -16.22 -10.00 -14.47
C ILE A 80 -16.04 -8.49 -14.39
N ASP A 81 -17.12 -7.71 -14.52
CA ASP A 81 -17.08 -6.24 -14.37
C ASP A 81 -16.60 -5.82 -12.97
N GLY A 82 -16.95 -6.57 -11.93
CA GLY A 82 -16.50 -6.34 -10.55
C GLY A 82 -15.00 -6.63 -10.36
N GLU A 83 -14.53 -7.74 -10.91
CA GLU A 83 -13.11 -8.10 -10.96
C GLU A 83 -12.28 -7.03 -11.67
N MET A 84 -12.75 -6.55 -12.83
CA MET A 84 -12.07 -5.54 -13.65
C MET A 84 -11.97 -4.17 -12.98
N LYS A 85 -12.90 -3.83 -12.10
CA LYS A 85 -12.86 -2.59 -11.30
C LYS A 85 -11.97 -2.72 -10.05
N GLY A 86 -11.33 -3.87 -9.85
CA GLY A 86 -10.50 -4.16 -8.68
C GLY A 86 -11.31 -4.35 -7.39
N ARG A 87 -12.63 -4.55 -7.48
CA ARG A 87 -13.55 -4.56 -6.32
C ARG A 87 -13.98 -5.96 -5.85
N LEU A 88 -13.36 -7.01 -6.39
CA LEU A 88 -13.80 -8.41 -6.33
C LEU A 88 -15.23 -8.58 -6.91
N GLY A 89 -15.41 -9.63 -7.70
CA GLY A 89 -16.69 -10.00 -8.28
C GLY A 89 -17.66 -10.49 -7.21
N THR A 90 -18.95 -10.22 -7.43
CA THR A 90 -20.03 -10.58 -6.52
C THR A 90 -20.79 -11.82 -6.99
N LEU A 91 -21.23 -12.63 -6.03
CA LEU A 91 -22.06 -13.82 -6.21
C LEU A 91 -23.56 -13.45 -6.29
N SER A 92 -24.42 -14.43 -6.58
CA SER A 92 -25.88 -14.26 -6.73
C SER A 92 -26.57 -13.78 -5.46
N ASP A 93 -26.01 -14.11 -4.30
CA ASP A 93 -26.48 -13.65 -2.99
C ASP A 93 -25.99 -12.23 -2.63
N GLY A 94 -25.23 -11.58 -3.52
CA GLY A 94 -24.65 -10.26 -3.33
C GLY A 94 -23.35 -10.24 -2.53
N SER A 95 -22.88 -11.38 -2.03
CA SER A 95 -21.58 -11.50 -1.36
C SER A 95 -20.43 -11.36 -2.36
N LYS A 96 -19.24 -10.97 -1.88
CA LYS A 96 -18.03 -10.95 -2.72
C LYS A 96 -17.37 -12.32 -2.70
N LEU A 97 -16.86 -12.77 -3.85
CA LEU A 97 -16.01 -13.94 -3.88
C LEU A 97 -14.65 -13.61 -3.25
N ALA A 98 -14.35 -14.24 -2.11
CA ALA A 98 -13.07 -14.07 -1.44
C ALA A 98 -11.89 -14.54 -2.31
N LYS A 99 -10.68 -14.08 -1.99
CA LYS A 99 -9.46 -14.57 -2.68
C LYS A 99 -9.18 -16.02 -2.30
N GLY A 100 -8.61 -16.81 -3.20
CA GLY A 100 -8.13 -18.15 -2.87
C GLY A 100 -6.83 -18.10 -2.04
N PHE A 101 -6.49 -19.22 -1.40
CA PHE A 101 -5.18 -19.46 -0.80
C PHE A 101 -4.60 -20.79 -1.27
N ASN A 102 -3.28 -20.94 -1.19
CA ASN A 102 -2.58 -22.08 -1.76
C ASN A 102 -2.52 -23.24 -0.75
N ILE A 103 -2.89 -24.43 -1.21
CA ILE A 103 -2.73 -25.69 -0.47
C ILE A 103 -1.80 -26.59 -1.28
N THR A 104 -0.74 -27.07 -0.65
CA THR A 104 0.24 -27.95 -1.29
C THR A 104 0.27 -29.30 -0.58
N GLN A 105 0.46 -30.38 -1.32
CA GLN A 105 0.70 -31.70 -0.73
C GLN A 105 2.21 -31.88 -0.54
N LYS A 106 2.65 -32.11 0.69
CA LYS A 106 4.05 -32.45 0.99
C LYS A 106 4.15 -33.83 1.61
N ARG A 107 5.25 -34.52 1.34
CA ARG A 107 5.58 -35.79 2.00
C ARG A 107 6.30 -35.51 3.31
N ASP A 108 5.93 -36.21 4.36
CA ASP A 108 6.69 -36.25 5.59
C ASP A 108 7.93 -37.15 5.45
N PHE A 109 8.73 -37.20 6.52
CA PHE A 109 9.94 -38.03 6.59
C PHE A 109 9.66 -39.54 6.46
N TYR A 110 8.45 -40.00 6.81
CA TYR A 110 8.02 -41.40 6.73
C TYR A 110 7.31 -41.74 5.41
N GLY A 111 7.22 -40.79 4.47
CA GLY A 111 6.57 -40.97 3.18
C GLY A 111 5.05 -40.73 3.18
N GLY A 112 4.46 -40.34 4.32
CA GLY A 112 3.06 -39.94 4.45
C GLY A 112 2.79 -38.61 3.74
N LYS A 113 1.63 -38.49 3.07
CA LYS A 113 1.25 -37.27 2.34
C LYS A 113 0.36 -36.39 3.21
N HIS A 114 0.77 -35.14 3.41
CA HIS A 114 0.04 -34.15 4.21
C HIS A 114 -0.30 -32.92 3.38
N TRP A 115 -1.50 -32.39 3.59
CA TRP A 115 -1.90 -31.10 3.04
C TRP A 115 -1.34 -29.99 3.91
N MET A 116 -0.55 -29.12 3.31
CA MET A 116 0.02 -27.96 3.97
C MET A 116 -0.54 -26.69 3.33
N ILE A 117 -1.14 -25.86 4.17
CA ILE A 117 -1.57 -24.52 3.80
C ILE A 117 -0.32 -23.65 3.69
N ASP A 118 -0.18 -22.95 2.57
CA ASP A 118 0.83 -21.91 2.47
C ASP A 118 0.43 -20.74 3.36
N LYS A 119 1.14 -20.59 4.49
CA LYS A 119 0.84 -19.62 5.54
C LYS A 119 0.69 -18.20 4.97
N LYS A 120 1.59 -17.79 4.07
CA LYS A 120 1.57 -16.43 3.50
C LYS A 120 0.30 -16.18 2.69
N SER A 121 -0.10 -17.11 1.83
CA SER A 121 -1.33 -16.99 1.05
C SER A 121 -2.58 -16.97 1.93
N TYR A 122 -2.60 -17.78 2.99
CA TYR A 122 -3.68 -17.82 3.96
C TYR A 122 -3.79 -16.54 4.79
N ASP A 123 -2.66 -16.01 5.28
CA ASP A 123 -2.62 -14.74 6.00
C ASP A 123 -3.15 -13.60 5.09
N ASN A 124 -2.71 -13.56 3.83
CA ASN A 124 -3.21 -12.59 2.85
C ASN A 124 -4.72 -12.73 2.58
N PHE A 125 -5.23 -13.96 2.52
CA PHE A 125 -6.66 -14.25 2.42
C PHE A 125 -7.42 -13.69 3.62
N TRP A 126 -6.98 -14.00 4.84
CA TRP A 126 -7.65 -13.51 6.05
C TRP A 126 -7.63 -12.01 6.17
N HIS A 127 -6.51 -11.36 5.83
CA HIS A 127 -6.46 -9.91 5.81
C HIS A 127 -7.42 -9.29 4.79
N SER A 128 -7.63 -9.93 3.64
CA SER A 128 -8.64 -9.49 2.67
C SER A 128 -10.05 -9.59 3.26
N VAL A 129 -10.38 -10.73 3.87
CA VAL A 129 -11.68 -10.96 4.52
C VAL A 129 -11.90 -9.95 5.65
N GLN A 130 -10.89 -9.73 6.48
CA GLN A 130 -10.96 -8.78 7.59
C GLN A 130 -11.14 -7.34 7.10
N GLY A 131 -10.52 -6.98 5.97
CA GLY A 131 -10.73 -5.66 5.38
C GLY A 131 -12.14 -5.43 4.85
N ASP A 132 -12.81 -6.47 4.36
CA ASP A 132 -14.23 -6.39 3.99
C ASP A 132 -15.16 -6.34 5.22
N LEU A 133 -14.82 -7.06 6.31
CA LEU A 133 -15.66 -7.11 7.52
C LEU A 133 -15.50 -5.90 8.43
N THR A 134 -14.28 -5.39 8.56
CA THR A 134 -13.91 -4.31 9.47
C THR A 134 -13.07 -3.26 8.73
N PRO A 135 -13.64 -2.55 7.74
CA PRO A 135 -12.89 -1.61 6.91
C PRO A 135 -12.26 -0.47 7.72
N ASP A 136 -12.91 -0.06 8.82
CA ASP A 136 -12.46 1.05 9.65
C ASP A 136 -11.52 0.60 10.80
N ALA A 137 -11.18 -0.69 10.88
CA ALA A 137 -10.22 -1.18 11.86
C ALA A 137 -8.78 -1.01 11.36
N LEU A 138 -7.86 -0.76 12.30
CA LEU A 138 -6.41 -0.72 12.08
C LEU A 138 -5.93 -1.98 11.35
N ASP A 139 -5.19 -1.82 10.25
CA ASP A 139 -4.51 -2.91 9.57
C ASP A 139 -3.13 -3.16 10.22
N PRO A 140 -2.96 -4.25 10.97
CA PRO A 140 -1.73 -4.51 11.72
C PRO A 140 -0.51 -4.74 10.81
N ARG A 141 -0.70 -4.99 9.51
CA ARG A 141 0.41 -5.14 8.54
C ARG A 141 1.13 -3.83 8.28
N THR A 142 0.51 -2.70 8.58
CA THR A 142 1.09 -1.37 8.42
C THR A 142 1.94 -0.94 9.62
N LEU A 143 1.83 -1.67 10.74
CA LEU A 143 2.63 -1.40 11.92
C LEU A 143 4.11 -1.77 11.70
N ARG A 144 5.00 -1.00 12.34
CA ARG A 144 6.44 -1.29 12.40
C ARG A 144 7.14 -1.32 11.03
N LYS A 145 6.64 -0.55 10.07
CA LYS A 145 7.20 -0.44 8.72
C LYS A 145 8.16 0.73 8.53
N ASN A 146 8.32 1.57 9.54
CA ASN A 146 9.15 2.77 9.48
C ASN A 146 10.56 2.55 10.03
N LEU A 147 11.34 3.65 10.09
CA LEU A 147 12.75 3.65 10.46
C LEU A 147 12.96 2.96 11.81
N LEU A 148 14.03 2.17 11.92
CA LEU A 148 14.40 1.46 13.15
C LEU A 148 13.32 0.49 13.68
N GLY A 149 12.43 0.04 12.78
CA GLY A 149 11.30 -0.85 13.08
C GLY A 149 10.22 -0.19 13.93
N THR A 150 10.14 1.14 13.88
CA THR A 150 9.09 1.93 14.51
C THR A 150 7.83 1.94 13.64
N THR A 151 6.72 2.32 14.26
CA THR A 151 5.40 2.41 13.65
C THR A 151 5.17 3.77 13.01
N TYR A 152 5.61 4.85 13.63
CA TYR A 152 5.31 6.23 13.18
C TYR A 152 6.54 7.01 12.70
N ALA A 153 7.75 6.67 13.13
CA ALA A 153 8.93 7.48 12.79
C ALA A 153 9.46 7.19 11.37
N GLY A 154 8.80 7.75 10.36
CA GLY A 154 9.16 7.60 8.95
C GLY A 154 8.12 8.23 8.02
N GLY A 155 7.98 7.68 6.80
CA GLY A 155 7.07 8.22 5.79
C GLY A 155 5.71 7.52 5.73
N ASP A 156 5.58 6.35 6.36
CA ASP A 156 4.43 5.47 6.18
C ASP A 156 3.61 5.38 7.48
N ASN A 157 2.53 6.15 7.60
CA ASN A 157 1.65 6.05 8.76
C ASN A 157 0.87 4.73 8.77
N PRO A 158 0.51 4.19 9.95
CA PRO A 158 -0.42 3.08 10.01
C PRO A 158 -1.73 3.45 9.33
N THR A 159 -2.38 2.47 8.73
CA THR A 159 -3.65 2.67 8.05
C THR A 159 -4.69 1.68 8.53
N LYS A 160 -5.95 2.04 8.38
CA LYS A 160 -7.08 1.11 8.48
C LYS A 160 -7.12 0.20 7.26
N TYR A 161 -7.92 -0.85 7.31
CA TYR A 161 -8.15 -1.70 6.14
C TYR A 161 -8.72 -0.97 4.92
N ASN A 162 -9.44 0.13 5.11
CA ASN A 162 -9.94 0.99 4.04
C ASN A 162 -8.86 1.89 3.40
N GLY A 163 -7.65 1.92 3.94
CA GLY A 163 -6.50 2.70 3.47
C GLY A 163 -6.36 4.10 4.06
N GLU A 164 -7.29 4.55 4.90
CA GLU A 164 -7.17 5.82 5.62
C GLU A 164 -6.12 5.71 6.74
N GLU A 165 -5.41 6.81 7.02
CA GLU A 165 -4.47 6.86 8.15
C GLU A 165 -5.15 6.59 9.50
N ASP A 166 -4.42 5.91 10.38
CA ASP A 166 -4.89 5.51 11.70
C ASP A 166 -3.80 5.74 12.76
N TYR A 167 -4.12 6.53 13.78
CA TYR A 167 -3.25 6.82 14.92
C TYR A 167 -3.74 6.15 16.23
N SER A 168 -4.65 5.18 16.12
CA SER A 168 -5.23 4.47 17.28
C SER A 168 -4.25 3.51 17.96
N TYR A 169 -3.20 3.08 17.27
CA TYR A 169 -2.16 2.25 17.87
C TYR A 169 -1.33 3.06 18.86
N ASN A 170 -1.34 2.67 20.13
CA ASN A 170 -0.56 3.32 21.18
C ASN A 170 0.81 2.63 21.38
N PRO A 171 1.91 3.22 20.88
CA PRO A 171 3.24 2.61 20.97
C PRO A 171 3.80 2.70 22.40
N PRO A 172 4.59 1.70 22.84
CA PRO A 172 5.05 1.60 24.22
C PRO A 172 6.22 2.54 24.57
N ASN A 173 6.84 3.22 23.59
CA ASN A 173 8.03 4.04 23.81
C ASN A 173 7.79 5.51 23.44
N PRO A 174 8.46 6.46 24.13
CA PRO A 174 8.25 7.89 23.93
C PRO A 174 8.70 8.40 22.56
N VAL A 175 9.66 7.73 21.92
CA VAL A 175 10.14 8.11 20.58
C VAL A 175 9.02 8.02 19.55
N GLU A 176 8.21 6.98 19.60
CA GLU A 176 7.06 6.83 18.71
C GLU A 176 5.93 7.80 19.03
N GLN A 177 5.76 8.17 20.31
CA GLN A 177 4.83 9.25 20.68
C GLN A 177 5.26 10.59 20.07
N ILE A 178 6.55 10.90 20.11
CA ILE A 178 7.11 12.11 19.48
C ILE A 178 6.86 12.10 17.97
N ALA A 179 7.00 10.94 17.32
CA ALA A 179 6.69 10.78 15.89
C ALA A 179 5.20 11.03 15.59
N ILE A 180 4.27 10.45 16.36
CA ILE A 180 2.83 10.73 16.21
C ILE A 180 2.56 12.24 16.28
N HIS A 181 3.13 12.94 17.27
CA HIS A 181 2.92 14.38 17.41
C HIS A 181 3.46 15.18 16.22
N HIS A 182 4.57 14.72 15.62
CA HIS A 182 5.16 15.34 14.43
C HIS A 182 4.29 15.09 13.19
N ASP A 183 3.83 13.86 12.96
CA ASP A 183 2.93 13.53 11.85
C ASP A 183 1.60 14.30 11.94
N LEU A 184 1.01 14.37 13.14
CA LEU A 184 -0.20 15.16 13.37
C LEU A 184 0.03 16.67 13.14
N ALA A 185 1.24 17.18 13.38
CA ALA A 185 1.58 18.56 13.06
C ALA A 185 1.70 18.78 11.54
N TYR A 186 2.25 17.81 10.80
CA TYR A 186 2.31 17.82 9.34
C TYR A 186 0.91 17.76 8.72
N ASN A 187 0.05 16.86 9.22
CA ASN A 187 -1.33 16.74 8.77
C ASN A 187 -2.14 18.03 8.97
N LYS A 188 -1.96 18.73 10.10
CA LYS A 188 -2.58 20.05 10.34
C LYS A 188 -2.16 21.12 9.33
N LEU A 189 -0.97 20.99 8.75
CA LEU A 189 -0.44 21.92 7.74
C LEU A 189 -0.78 21.49 6.30
N GLY A 190 -1.44 20.33 6.13
CA GLY A 190 -1.69 19.72 4.83
C GLY A 190 -0.40 19.28 4.14
N ILE A 191 0.61 18.86 4.92
CA ILE A 191 1.92 18.46 4.42
C ILE A 191 1.99 16.94 4.43
N SER A 192 2.23 16.35 3.26
CA SER A 192 2.39 14.90 3.11
C SER A 192 3.69 14.56 2.39
N GLY A 193 4.32 13.47 2.81
CA GLY A 193 5.49 12.89 2.16
C GLY A 193 6.77 13.72 2.31
N PHE A 194 7.86 13.18 1.74
CA PHE A 194 9.21 13.71 1.92
C PHE A 194 9.40 15.13 1.39
N ASN A 195 8.67 15.56 0.35
CA ASN A 195 8.83 16.90 -0.20
C ASN A 195 8.50 18.00 0.83
N GLY A 196 7.51 17.76 1.68
CA GLY A 196 7.18 18.66 2.78
C GLY A 196 8.32 18.82 3.79
N LEU A 197 8.99 17.72 4.10
CA LEU A 197 10.15 17.71 4.98
C LEU A 197 11.33 18.52 4.40
N PHE A 198 11.56 18.49 3.08
CA PHE A 198 12.65 19.25 2.46
C PHE A 198 12.33 20.72 2.24
N ASN A 199 11.10 21.06 1.85
CA ASN A 199 10.82 22.37 1.26
C ASN A 199 9.77 23.19 2.01
N ASP A 200 8.93 22.57 2.85
CA ASP A 200 7.87 23.31 3.52
C ASP A 200 8.39 24.03 4.78
N LYS A 201 8.53 25.35 4.67
CA LYS A 201 9.00 26.23 5.74
C LYS A 201 8.00 26.32 6.90
N ARG A 202 6.72 25.99 6.68
CA ARG A 202 5.70 25.97 7.75
C ARG A 202 5.96 24.83 8.74
N ALA A 203 6.61 23.76 8.30
CA ALA A 203 6.95 22.60 9.12
C ALA A 203 8.17 22.80 10.03
N ILE A 204 8.98 23.86 9.85
CA ILE A 204 10.23 24.07 10.60
C ILE A 204 10.04 23.95 12.11
N LYS A 205 8.96 24.52 12.66
CA LYS A 205 8.64 24.41 14.08
C LYS A 205 8.39 22.97 14.52
N ALA A 206 7.62 22.20 13.72
CA ALA A 206 7.36 20.80 14.00
C ALA A 206 8.66 19.98 13.98
N ASP A 207 9.53 20.23 13.00
CA ASP A 207 10.80 19.50 12.86
C ASP A 207 11.72 19.73 14.04
N TYR A 208 11.94 20.99 14.45
CA TYR A 208 12.79 21.26 15.61
C TYR A 208 12.18 20.80 16.94
N THR A 209 10.85 20.76 17.04
CA THR A 209 10.17 20.17 18.20
C THR A 209 10.46 18.67 18.27
N PHE A 210 10.34 17.96 17.14
CA PHE A 210 10.68 16.54 17.04
C PHE A 210 12.15 16.29 17.38
N VAL A 211 13.08 17.09 16.82
CA VAL A 211 14.52 16.98 17.09
C VAL A 211 14.83 17.18 18.58
N ALA A 212 14.31 18.26 19.18
CA ALA A 212 14.56 18.57 20.59
C ALA A 212 14.01 17.49 21.54
N GLN A 213 12.79 17.01 21.31
CA GLN A 213 12.17 15.97 22.14
C GLN A 213 12.91 14.63 22.01
N ASN A 214 13.35 14.27 20.81
CA ASN A 214 14.14 13.05 20.60
C ASN A 214 15.50 13.12 21.31
N TYR A 215 16.19 14.28 21.28
CA TYR A 215 17.41 14.45 22.06
C TYR A 215 17.16 14.41 23.57
N ALA A 216 16.05 14.97 24.06
CA ALA A 216 15.69 14.87 25.48
C ALA A 216 15.52 13.41 25.92
N VAL A 217 14.85 12.58 25.10
CA VAL A 217 14.73 11.12 25.34
C VAL A 217 16.07 10.41 25.26
N ALA A 218 16.96 10.82 24.35
CA ALA A 218 18.30 10.23 24.22
C ALA A 218 19.18 10.47 25.47
N LEU A 219 19.00 11.62 26.11
CA LEU A 219 19.74 12.04 27.30
C LEU A 219 19.10 11.58 28.61
N ASP A 220 17.84 11.13 28.61
CA ASP A 220 17.15 10.64 29.80
C ASP A 220 17.70 9.27 30.25
N PRO A 221 18.38 9.19 31.42
CA PRO A 221 18.93 7.93 31.92
C PRO A 221 17.87 6.91 32.35
N ASN A 222 16.61 7.33 32.55
CA ASN A 222 15.52 6.42 32.92
C ASN A 222 14.96 5.61 31.74
N GLN A 223 15.35 5.96 30.51
CA GLN A 223 14.92 5.24 29.32
C GLN A 223 15.85 4.06 29.02
N SER A 224 15.29 3.02 28.40
CA SER A 224 16.09 1.89 27.95
C SER A 224 17.15 2.31 26.92
N LEU A 225 18.30 1.63 26.89
CA LEU A 225 19.40 1.94 25.97
C LEU A 225 18.93 1.97 24.50
N LEU A 226 18.06 1.03 24.11
CA LEU A 226 17.50 1.00 22.75
C LEU A 226 16.64 2.24 22.45
N THR A 227 15.84 2.72 23.40
CA THR A 227 15.01 3.93 23.24
C THR A 227 15.89 5.16 23.10
N ARG A 228 16.96 5.26 23.90
CA ARG A 228 17.90 6.38 23.84
C ARG A 228 18.64 6.45 22.51
N ILE A 229 19.12 5.29 22.01
CA ILE A 229 19.78 5.19 20.70
C ILE A 229 18.81 5.59 19.58
N ARG A 230 17.56 5.13 19.63
CA ARG A 230 16.53 5.50 18.65
C ARG A 230 16.27 7.00 18.65
N GLY A 231 16.10 7.60 19.84
CA GLY A 231 15.92 9.05 19.98
C GLY A 231 17.08 9.82 19.36
N TYR A 232 18.32 9.43 19.67
CA TYR A 232 19.50 10.07 19.09
C TYR A 232 19.53 10.00 17.56
N LEU A 233 19.33 8.80 16.99
CA LEU A 233 19.40 8.59 15.54
C LEU A 233 18.28 9.35 14.79
N LEU A 234 17.06 9.33 15.31
CA LEU A 234 15.93 10.02 14.69
C LEU A 234 16.07 11.54 14.79
N GLY A 235 16.45 12.06 15.96
CA GLY A 235 16.71 13.49 16.15
C GLY A 235 17.83 14.00 15.25
N GLN A 236 18.93 13.26 15.17
CA GLN A 236 20.06 13.60 14.30
C GLN A 236 19.67 13.55 12.82
N GLY A 237 18.96 12.49 12.40
CA GLY A 237 18.53 12.31 11.02
C GLY A 237 17.61 13.43 10.55
N LEU A 238 16.52 13.68 11.28
CA LEU A 238 15.58 14.75 10.92
C LEU A 238 16.25 16.13 10.98
N GLY A 239 17.09 16.38 11.98
CA GLY A 239 17.79 17.66 12.13
C GLY A 239 18.69 17.99 10.95
N LEU A 240 19.43 17.01 10.41
CA LEU A 240 20.24 17.20 9.20
C LEU A 240 19.38 17.45 7.97
N ILE A 241 18.25 16.74 7.83
CA ILE A 241 17.35 16.90 6.69
C ILE A 241 16.63 18.26 6.70
N ALA A 242 16.22 18.75 7.87
CA ALA A 242 15.50 20.02 8.01
C ALA A 242 16.42 21.26 7.99
N LEU A 243 17.73 21.08 8.11
CA LEU A 243 18.70 22.18 8.21
C LEU A 243 18.71 23.11 6.97
N PRO A 244 18.73 22.61 5.71
CA PRO A 244 18.77 23.47 4.53
C PRO A 244 17.59 24.44 4.43
N LYS A 245 16.35 23.97 4.59
CA LYS A 245 15.15 24.84 4.57
C LYS A 245 15.13 25.85 5.69
N THR A 246 15.71 25.49 6.83
CA THR A 246 15.82 26.39 7.97
C THR A 246 16.77 27.53 7.67
N ILE A 247 17.97 27.23 7.16
CA ILE A 247 18.95 28.24 6.73
C ILE A 247 18.33 29.18 5.70
N GLU A 248 17.64 28.64 4.70
CA GLU A 248 16.96 29.43 3.66
C GLU A 248 15.86 30.34 4.23
N SER A 249 15.14 29.89 5.27
CA SER A 249 14.09 30.71 5.92
C SER A 249 14.66 31.86 6.76
N VAL A 250 15.84 31.68 7.38
CA VAL A 250 16.42 32.67 8.30
C VAL A 250 17.37 33.64 7.60
N LEU A 251 18.04 33.23 6.51
CA LEU A 251 18.97 34.06 5.73
C LEU A 251 18.40 35.44 5.31
N PRO A 252 17.21 35.54 4.70
CA PRO A 252 16.63 36.84 4.32
C PRO A 252 16.32 37.74 5.52
N THR A 253 16.02 37.14 6.67
CA THR A 253 15.72 37.86 7.92
C THR A 253 16.99 38.42 8.55
N MET A 254 18.11 37.71 8.45
CA MET A 254 19.43 38.17 8.93
C MET A 254 20.00 39.30 8.08
N VAL A 255 19.81 39.26 6.76
CA VAL A 255 20.29 40.30 5.83
C VAL A 255 19.51 41.61 5.98
N ASN A 256 18.22 41.54 6.36
CA ASN A 256 17.36 42.71 6.54
C ASN A 256 17.19 43.17 8.00
N ALA A 257 17.96 42.61 8.94
CA ALA A 257 17.90 43.04 10.32
C ALA A 257 18.39 44.50 10.43
N PRO A 258 17.56 45.46 10.88
CA PRO A 258 18.00 46.84 11.02
C PRO A 258 19.16 46.89 12.01
N SER A 259 20.27 47.53 11.62
CA SER A 259 21.35 47.79 12.56
C SER A 259 20.79 48.64 13.68
N LYS A 260 20.78 48.10 14.91
CA LYS A 260 20.44 48.89 16.09
C LYS A 260 21.51 49.97 16.21
N ARG A 261 21.17 51.19 15.80
CA ARG A 261 21.86 52.43 16.20
C ARG A 261 21.29 52.90 17.53
#